data_AF-A0A679I222-F1
#
_entry.id   AF-A0A679I222-F1
#
_cell.length_a   1.000
_cell.length_b   1.000
_cell.length_c   1.000
_cell.angle_alpha   90.00
_cell.angle_beta   90.00
_cell.angle_gamma   90.00
#
_symmetry.space_group_name_H-M   'P 1'
#
loop_
_entity.id
_entity.type
_entity.pdbx_description
1 polymer ?
#
loop_
_entity_poly.entity_id
_entity_poly.type
_entity_poly.pdbx_seq_one_letter_code
_entity_poly.pdbx_strand_id
1 'polypeptide(L)'
;MTWIRLMMCCTYLVLVIPGTSYPQSIPGVASPKPPGPFKEPEAPKPTTSEATSLEELMLERGLISQDDYIRLKAEHERRMSETATMAEFTSSPRWYERLRHYGYGQFRYNQLGNPNGQVRTYHDASVGDTSNGAQPGFFYRRIRWVVTGQMSEHVGIFFQPDLASNVSGNTHVLSMRDAWGEWYFDKDKEYRFRVGLQRVPASWDNWQASRQRMAIDRADATNSGAQSERDLGISFQWTPKFAQQRWKHMIDYLYGAGDWGMFNVSVYNGQGLNAQETNKDKHVGVRFAYPFELPGGRLFEVGMNAYRGQFTVNRGTPAAGTTLWSNFDAGHQSGKYLDERLNFFLYFPPQPWGFIAEYVVGRGPERDSRGVIREQSLYGGYVQGHYTWQYNDTGLANFYVRYQAYNGGLKFQAGAPSDNMQETELGIAWMPDPQWEITTAYSFTDRRNVFTTTPGSATVPGQQFDAYGNLIRLQLIWFWN
;
A
#
# COMPACT_ATOMS: atom_id res chain seq x y z
N MET A 1 9.22 17.24 38.66
CA MET A 1 10.53 16.57 38.47
C MET A 1 10.58 15.33 39.35
N THR A 2 10.03 14.18 38.92
CA THR A 2 9.98 12.97 39.78
C THR A 2 9.71 11.65 39.00
N TRP A 3 10.27 11.50 37.78
CA TRP A 3 10.03 10.29 36.94
C TRP A 3 11.29 9.73 36.24
N ILE A 4 12.50 10.08 36.70
CA ILE A 4 13.79 9.73 36.03
C ILE A 4 14.69 8.82 36.92
N ARG A 5 14.14 8.17 37.95
CA ARG A 5 14.95 7.36 38.91
C ARG A 5 14.52 5.90 39.15
N LEU A 6 13.68 5.32 38.30
CA LEU A 6 13.23 3.92 38.46
C LEU A 6 13.65 2.93 37.35
N MET A 7 14.56 3.32 36.44
CA MET A 7 14.92 2.50 35.27
C MET A 7 16.39 2.04 35.23
N MET A 8 17.13 2.17 36.35
CA MET A 8 18.51 1.69 36.49
C MET A 8 18.72 0.98 37.83
N CYS A 9 18.05 -0.16 38.05
CA CYS A 9 18.53 -1.20 38.97
C CYS A 9 17.76 -2.51 38.76
N CYS A 10 18.32 -3.46 38.00
CA CYS A 10 18.03 -4.88 38.20
C CYS A 10 19.19 -5.73 37.67
N THR A 11 20.10 -6.09 38.57
CA THR A 11 21.30 -6.88 38.30
C THR A 11 20.95 -8.38 38.23
N TYR A 12 21.63 -9.10 37.34
CA TYR A 12 21.74 -10.57 37.25
C TYR A 12 21.03 -11.42 38.32
N LEU A 13 20.09 -12.26 37.87
CA LEU A 13 19.74 -13.50 38.57
C LEU A 13 19.88 -14.70 37.61
N VAL A 14 20.93 -15.48 37.80
CA VAL A 14 21.14 -16.75 37.10
C VAL A 14 20.39 -17.84 37.85
N LEU A 15 19.45 -18.52 37.19
CA LEU A 15 18.72 -19.64 37.78
C LEU A 15 19.25 -20.96 37.22
N VAL A 16 19.91 -21.74 38.08
CA VAL A 16 20.51 -23.04 37.75
C VAL A 16 19.46 -24.13 37.92
N ILE A 17 19.36 -25.04 36.95
CA ILE A 17 18.63 -26.31 37.07
C ILE A 17 19.63 -27.45 36.79
N PRO A 18 19.76 -28.46 37.67
CA PRO A 18 20.71 -29.56 37.50
C PRO A 18 20.20 -30.58 36.47
N GLY A 19 21.13 -31.28 35.81
CA GLY A 19 20.83 -32.06 34.60
C GLY A 19 20.75 -33.58 34.77
N THR A 20 20.48 -34.24 33.64
CA THR A 20 20.64 -35.68 33.39
C THR A 20 21.31 -35.91 32.02
N SER A 21 21.90 -37.09 31.81
CA SER A 21 22.90 -37.36 30.75
C SER A 21 22.86 -38.83 30.26
N TYR A 22 23.56 -39.29 29.21
CA TYR A 22 24.61 -38.62 28.42
C TYR A 22 24.33 -38.56 26.89
N PRO A 23 24.67 -39.53 26.00
CA PRO A 23 25.24 -39.10 24.70
C PRO A 23 24.71 -39.81 23.44
N GLN A 24 24.84 -39.13 22.29
CA GLN A 24 25.65 -39.66 21.15
C GLN A 24 25.87 -38.58 20.08
N SER A 25 27.11 -38.46 19.63
CA SER A 25 27.57 -37.48 18.63
C SER A 25 27.77 -38.13 17.27
N ILE A 26 27.27 -37.49 16.20
CA ILE A 26 27.72 -37.72 14.81
C ILE A 26 27.99 -36.33 14.19
N PRO A 27 29.07 -36.13 13.41
CA PRO A 27 29.69 -34.81 13.27
C PRO A 27 29.28 -34.05 11.99
N GLY A 28 29.62 -32.76 11.95
CA GLY A 28 29.87 -32.06 10.68
C GLY A 28 28.70 -31.28 10.08
N VAL A 29 28.07 -30.38 10.85
CA VAL A 29 27.32 -29.25 10.26
C VAL A 29 27.92 -27.96 10.82
N ALA A 30 28.52 -27.16 9.94
CA ALA A 30 28.97 -25.82 10.32
C ALA A 30 27.72 -24.98 10.63
N SER A 31 27.67 -24.41 11.84
CA SER A 31 26.58 -23.51 12.25
C SER A 31 26.44 -22.39 11.20
N PRO A 32 25.24 -22.16 10.63
CA PRO A 32 25.05 -21.05 9.70
C PRO A 32 25.35 -19.75 10.44
N LYS A 33 26.42 -19.09 10.01
CA LYS A 33 26.84 -17.80 10.56
C LYS A 33 25.69 -16.80 10.37
N PRO A 34 25.34 -15.96 11.37
CA PRO A 34 24.37 -14.91 11.14
C PRO A 34 24.85 -14.04 9.96
N PRO A 35 23.96 -13.59 9.07
CA PRO A 35 24.35 -12.73 7.97
C PRO A 35 24.99 -11.47 8.56
N GLY A 36 26.28 -11.27 8.26
CA GLY A 36 26.96 -10.04 8.63
C GLY A 36 26.34 -8.85 7.89
N PRO A 37 26.71 -7.60 8.25
CA PRO A 37 26.40 -6.46 7.40
C PRO A 37 26.85 -6.76 5.98
N PHE A 38 26.05 -6.34 5.00
CA PHE A 38 26.32 -6.58 3.58
C PHE A 38 27.78 -6.25 3.29
N LYS A 39 28.57 -7.25 2.89
CA LYS A 39 29.77 -6.96 2.11
C LYS A 39 29.26 -6.25 0.86
N GLU A 40 29.78 -5.05 0.62
CA GLU A 40 29.71 -4.45 -0.70
C GLU A 40 30.17 -5.51 -1.73
N PRO A 41 29.49 -5.67 -2.87
CA PRO A 41 30.10 -6.38 -3.97
C PRO A 41 31.43 -5.69 -4.26
N GLU A 42 32.51 -6.47 -4.29
CA GLU A 42 33.88 -5.98 -4.41
C GLU A 42 33.96 -5.01 -5.59
N ALA A 43 34.05 -3.71 -5.27
CA ALA A 43 33.84 -2.68 -6.27
C ALA A 43 34.91 -2.85 -7.37
N PRO A 44 34.54 -2.93 -8.66
CA PRO A 44 35.53 -2.84 -9.72
C PRO A 44 36.28 -1.52 -9.49
N LYS A 45 37.62 -1.61 -9.40
CA LYS A 45 38.50 -0.48 -9.07
C LYS A 45 38.05 0.75 -9.87
N PRO A 46 37.95 1.94 -9.25
CA PRO A 46 37.41 3.11 -9.94
C PRO A 46 38.32 3.49 -11.12
N THR A 47 37.91 3.09 -12.32
CA THR A 47 38.36 3.72 -13.56
C THR A 47 37.73 5.10 -13.60
N THR A 48 38.46 6.07 -13.08
CA THR A 48 38.13 7.49 -13.13
C THR A 48 38.19 8.02 -14.56
N SER A 49 37.11 7.80 -15.30
CA SER A 49 36.69 8.60 -16.44
C SER A 49 35.22 8.29 -16.71
N GLU A 50 34.43 9.32 -17.02
CA GLU A 50 33.14 9.16 -17.69
C GLU A 50 33.41 8.53 -19.07
N ALA A 51 33.35 7.20 -19.13
CA ALA A 51 33.35 6.48 -20.39
C ALA A 51 31.95 6.61 -20.98
N THR A 52 31.71 7.74 -21.66
CA THR A 52 30.65 7.85 -22.68
C THR A 52 30.68 6.59 -23.52
N SER A 53 29.53 5.95 -23.73
CA SER A 53 29.51 4.65 -24.39
C SER A 53 30.09 4.78 -25.81
N LEU A 54 30.66 3.70 -26.38
CA LEU A 54 31.27 3.80 -27.70
C LEU A 54 30.27 4.32 -28.74
N GLU A 55 29.00 3.93 -28.59
CA GLU A 55 27.86 4.39 -29.36
C GLU A 55 27.59 5.90 -29.17
N GLU A 56 27.75 6.42 -27.96
CA GLU A 56 27.56 7.83 -27.60
C GLU A 56 28.67 8.71 -28.18
N LEU A 57 29.93 8.23 -28.14
CA LEU A 57 31.06 8.82 -28.86
C LEU A 57 30.88 8.76 -30.38
N MET A 58 30.29 7.68 -30.91
CA MET A 58 29.99 7.58 -32.34
C MET A 58 28.88 8.54 -32.77
N LEU A 59 27.88 8.79 -31.92
CA LEU A 59 26.85 9.81 -32.14
C LEU A 59 27.45 11.23 -32.09
N GLU A 60 28.24 11.55 -31.08
CA GLU A 60 28.92 12.85 -30.93
C GLU A 60 29.87 13.14 -32.11
N ARG A 61 30.53 12.11 -32.64
CA ARG A 61 31.40 12.20 -33.83
C ARG A 61 30.64 12.17 -35.15
N GLY A 62 29.31 12.06 -35.15
CA GLY A 62 28.48 12.00 -36.35
C GLY A 62 28.69 10.75 -37.21
N LEU A 63 29.22 9.67 -36.62
CA LEU A 63 29.49 8.38 -37.28
C LEU A 63 28.24 7.50 -37.38
N ILE A 64 27.22 7.76 -36.56
CA ILE A 64 25.91 7.11 -36.58
C ILE A 64 24.81 8.16 -36.48
N SER A 65 23.63 7.86 -37.02
CA SER A 65 22.46 8.74 -36.82
C SER A 65 21.88 8.60 -35.41
N GLN A 66 21.03 9.55 -35.00
CA GLN A 66 20.29 9.47 -33.75
C GLN A 66 19.43 8.20 -33.68
N ASP A 67 18.84 7.78 -34.80
CA ASP A 67 17.99 6.58 -34.89
C ASP A 67 18.83 5.29 -34.78
N ASP A 68 20.02 5.27 -35.38
CA ASP A 68 20.96 4.15 -35.26
C ASP A 68 21.50 4.02 -33.83
N TYR A 69 21.79 5.14 -33.15
CA TYR A 69 22.18 5.15 -31.73
C TYR A 69 21.07 4.57 -30.85
N ILE A 70 19.82 5.03 -31.02
CA ILE A 70 18.66 4.51 -30.28
C ILE A 70 18.51 3.00 -30.50
N ARG A 71 18.65 2.53 -31.74
CA ARG A 71 18.57 1.11 -32.10
C ARG A 71 19.68 0.28 -31.46
N LEU A 72 20.94 0.72 -31.56
CA LEU A 72 22.10 0.03 -30.97
C LEU A 72 21.98 -0.06 -29.45
N LYS A 73 21.56 1.03 -28.80
CA LYS A 73 21.34 1.08 -27.35
C LYS A 73 20.23 0.12 -26.90
N ALA A 74 19.10 0.10 -27.61
CA ALA A 74 18.02 -0.85 -27.34
C ALA A 74 18.45 -2.32 -27.53
N GLU A 75 19.27 -2.61 -28.55
CA GLU A 75 19.80 -3.96 -28.76
C GLU A 75 20.81 -4.36 -27.68
N HIS A 76 21.65 -3.45 -27.22
CA HIS A 76 22.58 -3.66 -26.10
C HIS A 76 21.82 -3.96 -24.79
N GLU A 77 20.83 -3.14 -24.44
CA GLU A 77 19.96 -3.34 -23.28
C GLU A 77 19.18 -4.66 -23.35
N ARG A 78 18.82 -5.11 -24.55
CA ARG A 78 18.22 -6.44 -24.76
C ARG A 78 19.21 -7.57 -24.49
N ARG A 79 20.41 -7.55 -25.07
CA ARG A 79 21.44 -8.58 -24.83
C ARG A 79 21.84 -8.65 -23.36
N MET A 80 21.92 -7.51 -22.67
CA MET A 80 22.19 -7.44 -21.23
C MET A 80 21.05 -8.05 -20.40
N SER A 81 19.79 -7.75 -20.73
CA SER A 81 18.60 -8.34 -20.09
C SER A 81 18.50 -9.85 -20.29
N GLU A 82 18.71 -10.33 -21.52
CA GLU A 82 18.75 -11.75 -21.86
C GLU A 82 19.89 -12.46 -21.09
N THR A 83 21.08 -11.86 -21.00
CA THR A 83 22.22 -12.41 -20.26
C THR A 83 21.97 -12.44 -18.74
N ALA A 84 21.41 -11.37 -18.16
CA ALA A 84 21.08 -11.31 -16.73
C ALA A 84 19.99 -12.32 -16.34
N THR A 85 18.95 -12.45 -17.18
CA THR A 85 17.90 -13.47 -16.99
C THR A 85 18.48 -14.87 -17.08
N MET A 86 19.30 -15.15 -18.10
CA MET A 86 19.91 -16.47 -18.28
C MET A 86 20.92 -16.79 -17.16
N ALA A 87 21.59 -15.80 -16.58
CA ALA A 87 22.42 -15.94 -15.39
C ALA A 87 21.58 -16.32 -14.15
N GLU A 88 20.46 -15.64 -13.87
CA GLU A 88 19.56 -15.97 -12.76
C GLU A 88 19.00 -17.41 -12.87
N PHE A 89 18.61 -17.82 -14.09
CA PHE A 89 18.06 -19.16 -14.34
C PHE A 89 19.12 -20.27 -14.35
N THR A 90 20.38 -19.96 -14.61
CA THR A 90 21.49 -20.93 -14.51
C THR A 90 22.07 -21.02 -13.11
N SER A 91 22.09 -19.93 -12.33
CA SER A 91 22.50 -19.94 -10.91
C SER A 91 21.45 -20.58 -10.00
N SER A 92 20.17 -20.52 -10.37
CA SER A 92 19.05 -21.03 -9.58
C SER A 92 18.08 -21.82 -10.46
N PRO A 93 18.52 -23.00 -10.96
CA PRO A 93 17.76 -23.78 -11.93
C PRO A 93 16.43 -24.28 -11.37
N ARG A 94 16.33 -24.51 -10.06
CA ARG A 94 15.08 -24.97 -9.44
C ARG A 94 14.19 -23.77 -9.12
N TRP A 95 12.93 -23.82 -9.51
CA TRP A 95 11.98 -22.70 -9.33
C TRP A 95 11.87 -22.22 -7.87
N TYR A 96 12.02 -23.12 -6.89
CA TYR A 96 11.94 -22.77 -5.47
C TYR A 96 13.18 -22.02 -4.96
N GLU A 97 14.33 -22.12 -5.63
CA GLU A 97 15.53 -21.32 -5.34
C GLU A 97 15.37 -19.88 -5.81
N ARG A 98 14.46 -19.63 -6.76
CA ARG A 98 14.08 -18.31 -7.27
C ARG A 98 12.90 -17.69 -6.51
N LEU A 99 12.38 -18.35 -5.47
CA LEU A 99 11.38 -17.77 -4.57
C LEU A 99 12.04 -17.02 -3.42
N ARG A 100 11.48 -15.86 -3.11
CA ARG A 100 11.82 -15.03 -1.96
C ARG A 100 10.65 -14.98 -1.01
N HIS A 101 10.97 -15.09 0.27
CA HIS A 101 10.03 -14.94 1.36
C HIS A 101 10.42 -13.68 2.12
N TYR A 102 9.46 -12.90 2.59
CA TYR A 102 9.70 -11.79 3.50
C TYR A 102 8.40 -11.41 4.19
N GLY A 103 8.44 -10.51 5.16
CA GLY A 103 7.23 -10.04 5.80
C GLY A 103 7.45 -8.85 6.70
N TYR A 104 6.35 -8.44 7.32
CA TYR A 104 6.35 -7.38 8.30
C TYR A 104 5.12 -7.48 9.21
N GLY A 105 5.31 -7.09 10.47
CA GLY A 105 4.24 -6.93 11.43
C GLY A 105 4.02 -5.45 11.71
N GLN A 106 2.77 -5.04 11.89
CA GLN A 106 2.40 -3.67 12.24
C GLN A 106 1.55 -3.70 13.49
N PHE A 107 2.05 -3.07 14.54
CA PHE A 107 1.41 -2.94 15.83
C PHE A 107 1.07 -1.46 16.08
N ARG A 108 -0.09 -1.18 16.67
CA ARG A 108 -0.61 0.19 16.87
C ARG A 108 -1.15 0.41 18.28
N TYR A 109 -1.09 1.68 18.68
CA TYR A 109 -1.80 2.22 19.85
C TYR A 109 -2.22 3.68 19.58
N ASN A 110 -3.51 3.92 19.41
CA ASN A 110 -4.06 5.20 18.90
C ASN A 110 -5.16 5.81 19.79
N GLN A 111 -5.19 5.48 21.09
CA GLN A 111 -6.15 6.06 22.04
C GLN A 111 -5.74 7.44 22.59
N LEU A 112 -4.48 7.85 22.41
CA LEU A 112 -3.94 9.04 23.06
C LEU A 112 -4.50 10.32 22.43
N GLY A 113 -4.75 11.33 23.27
CA GLY A 113 -5.15 12.66 22.83
C GLY A 113 -6.63 12.83 22.47
N ASN A 114 -7.41 11.76 22.28
CA ASN A 114 -8.82 11.77 21.89
C ASN A 114 -9.69 12.53 22.93
N PRO A 115 -10.03 13.82 22.71
CA PRO A 115 -10.51 14.68 23.80
C PRO A 115 -12.01 14.47 24.08
N ASN A 116 -12.74 13.90 23.13
CA ASN A 116 -14.20 13.72 23.18
C ASN A 116 -14.63 12.24 23.14
N GLY A 117 -13.72 11.29 22.91
CA GLY A 117 -14.02 9.85 22.74
C GLY A 117 -14.73 9.48 21.42
N GLN A 118 -15.42 10.44 20.77
CA GLN A 118 -16.36 10.21 19.67
C GLN A 118 -15.75 9.99 18.29
N VAL A 119 -14.46 10.30 18.08
CA VAL A 119 -13.80 10.09 16.78
C VAL A 119 -13.61 8.60 16.51
N ARG A 120 -14.18 8.11 15.41
CA ARG A 120 -13.92 6.78 14.83
C ARG A 120 -13.56 6.95 13.34
N THR A 121 -12.56 6.22 12.87
CA THR A 121 -12.21 6.15 11.43
C THR A 121 -12.47 4.76 10.88
N TYR A 122 -12.78 4.66 9.57
CA TYR A 122 -13.06 3.38 8.92
C TYR A 122 -11.80 2.67 8.42
N HIS A 123 -10.65 3.34 8.44
CA HIS A 123 -9.35 2.78 8.07
C HIS A 123 -8.68 1.99 9.19
N ASP A 124 -8.99 2.31 10.44
CA ASP A 124 -8.26 1.83 11.62
C ASP A 124 -9.21 1.66 12.81
N ALA A 125 -9.51 0.41 13.12
CA ALA A 125 -10.35 0.05 14.25
C ALA A 125 -9.73 0.43 15.61
N SER A 126 -8.43 0.73 15.71
CA SER A 126 -7.81 1.15 16.99
C SER A 126 -8.20 2.57 17.45
N VAL A 127 -8.92 3.32 16.62
CA VAL A 127 -9.43 4.68 16.92
C VAL A 127 -10.94 4.64 17.19
N GLY A 128 -11.34 5.07 18.38
CA GLY A 128 -12.73 5.15 18.82
C GLY A 128 -13.04 4.25 20.02
N ASP A 129 -14.33 4.10 20.33
CA ASP A 129 -14.84 3.40 21.51
C ASP A 129 -15.36 1.97 21.17
N THR A 130 -15.23 1.01 22.09
CA THR A 130 -15.75 -0.36 21.92
C THR A 130 -17.27 -0.40 21.72
N SER A 131 -18.02 0.49 22.38
CA SER A 131 -19.47 0.66 22.19
C SER A 131 -19.83 1.02 20.75
N ASN A 132 -18.91 1.73 20.07
CA ASN A 132 -19.01 2.08 18.66
C ASN A 132 -18.31 1.07 17.75
N GLY A 133 -18.00 -0.16 18.22
CA GLY A 133 -17.38 -1.21 17.40
C GLY A 133 -15.91 -0.98 17.04
N ALA A 134 -15.20 -0.10 17.76
CA ALA A 134 -13.74 0.00 17.67
C ALA A 134 -13.05 -1.13 18.48
N GLN A 135 -11.75 -1.29 18.24
CA GLN A 135 -10.83 -2.17 18.97
C GLN A 135 -9.75 -1.32 19.68
N PRO A 136 -10.13 -0.45 20.63
CA PRO A 136 -9.20 0.45 21.30
C PRO A 136 -8.20 -0.36 22.14
N GLY A 137 -6.92 -0.08 21.98
CA GLY A 137 -5.85 -0.68 22.77
C GLY A 137 -4.64 -1.01 21.91
N PHE A 138 -3.88 -1.99 22.36
CA PHE A 138 -2.83 -2.61 21.56
C PHE A 138 -3.45 -3.48 20.46
N PHE A 139 -3.13 -3.17 19.22
CA PHE A 139 -3.78 -3.77 18.06
C PHE A 139 -2.77 -4.12 16.96
N TYR A 140 -2.80 -5.37 16.48
CA TYR A 140 -2.10 -5.73 15.26
C TYR A 140 -2.89 -5.24 14.05
N ARG A 141 -2.36 -4.23 13.36
CA ARG A 141 -2.98 -3.67 12.15
C ARG A 141 -2.84 -4.58 10.94
N ARG A 142 -1.69 -5.27 10.84
CA ARG A 142 -1.29 -6.20 9.76
C ARG A 142 -0.22 -7.14 10.31
N ILE A 143 -0.24 -8.42 9.95
CA ILE A 143 0.92 -9.32 10.08
C ILE A 143 0.99 -10.07 8.76
N ARG A 144 1.86 -9.63 7.84
CA ARG A 144 1.88 -10.14 6.48
C ARG A 144 3.17 -10.87 6.17
N TRP A 145 3.00 -12.06 5.60
CA TRP A 145 4.06 -12.84 5.00
C TRP A 145 3.86 -12.80 3.49
N VAL A 146 4.94 -12.56 2.74
CA VAL A 146 4.95 -12.51 1.28
C VAL A 146 5.77 -13.67 0.77
N VAL A 147 5.26 -14.33 -0.27
CA VAL A 147 5.99 -15.30 -1.09
C VAL A 147 5.94 -14.79 -2.53
N THR A 148 7.09 -14.53 -3.13
CA THR A 148 7.15 -14.02 -4.51
C THR A 148 8.43 -14.44 -5.21
N GLY A 149 8.37 -14.59 -6.52
CA GLY A 149 9.53 -14.96 -7.33
C GLY A 149 9.13 -15.41 -8.73
N GLN A 150 10.14 -15.79 -9.50
CA GLN A 150 9.97 -16.32 -10.85
C GLN A 150 9.85 -17.85 -10.79
N MET A 151 8.81 -18.41 -11.38
CA MET A 151 8.61 -19.86 -11.52
C MET A 151 9.27 -20.37 -12.82
N SER A 152 9.04 -19.68 -13.93
CA SER A 152 9.69 -19.90 -15.24
C SER A 152 10.08 -18.55 -15.85
N GLU A 153 10.75 -18.54 -17.02
CA GLU A 153 11.15 -17.28 -17.69
C GLU A 153 9.96 -16.34 -17.93
N HIS A 154 8.77 -16.91 -18.13
CA HIS A 154 7.55 -16.20 -18.49
C HIS A 154 6.48 -16.25 -17.38
N VAL A 155 6.77 -16.76 -16.18
CA VAL A 155 5.78 -16.88 -15.09
C VAL A 155 6.33 -16.41 -13.76
N GLY A 156 5.72 -15.35 -13.21
CA GLY A 156 5.95 -14.85 -11.85
C GLY A 156 4.78 -15.16 -10.91
N ILE A 157 5.02 -15.19 -9.60
CA ILE A 157 3.98 -15.34 -8.58
C ILE A 157 4.10 -14.32 -7.45
N PHE A 158 2.97 -14.03 -6.80
CA PHE A 158 2.93 -13.25 -5.57
C PHE A 158 1.75 -13.71 -4.69
N PHE A 159 2.07 -14.12 -3.46
CA PHE A 159 1.10 -14.44 -2.41
C PHE A 159 1.38 -13.61 -1.16
N GLN A 160 0.32 -13.07 -0.54
CA GLN A 160 0.40 -12.32 0.70
C GLN A 160 -0.81 -12.65 1.61
N PRO A 161 -0.73 -13.70 2.45
CA PRO A 161 -1.61 -13.84 3.62
C PRO A 161 -1.38 -12.74 4.66
N ASP A 162 -2.43 -12.44 5.42
CA ASP A 162 -2.44 -11.48 6.54
C ASP A 162 -3.09 -12.13 7.77
N LEU A 163 -2.27 -12.33 8.81
CA LEU A 163 -2.60 -13.04 10.05
C LEU A 163 -3.20 -12.12 11.12
N ALA A 164 -3.51 -10.86 10.78
CA ALA A 164 -4.11 -9.89 11.70
C ALA A 164 -5.58 -9.56 11.37
N SER A 165 -6.25 -10.39 10.56
CA SER A 165 -7.62 -10.09 10.11
C SER A 165 -8.64 -10.40 11.21
N ASN A 166 -9.72 -9.63 11.27
CA ASN A 166 -10.87 -9.89 12.12
C ASN A 166 -11.99 -10.49 11.26
N VAL A 167 -12.53 -11.65 11.65
CA VAL A 167 -13.69 -12.28 11.00
C VAL A 167 -14.71 -12.64 12.09
N SER A 168 -15.88 -12.01 12.04
CA SER A 168 -17.00 -12.24 12.96
C SER A 168 -16.63 -12.14 14.45
N GLY A 169 -15.72 -11.22 14.81
CA GLY A 169 -15.27 -11.00 16.18
C GLY A 169 -14.02 -11.79 16.57
N ASN A 170 -13.65 -12.84 15.81
CA ASN A 170 -12.39 -13.54 16.01
C ASN A 170 -11.24 -12.71 15.42
N THR A 171 -10.29 -12.30 16.27
CA THR A 171 -9.07 -11.63 15.84
C THR A 171 -8.01 -12.64 15.39
N HIS A 172 -7.01 -12.16 14.64
CA HIS A 172 -5.86 -12.93 14.16
C HIS A 172 -6.20 -14.09 13.20
N VAL A 173 -7.30 -13.95 12.46
CA VAL A 173 -7.68 -14.90 11.41
C VAL A 173 -6.77 -14.69 10.19
N LEU A 174 -6.24 -15.79 9.65
CA LEU A 174 -5.49 -15.77 8.40
C LEU A 174 -6.46 -15.48 7.24
N SER A 175 -6.21 -14.37 6.52
CA SER A 175 -6.98 -13.98 5.35
C SER A 175 -6.03 -13.66 4.19
N MET A 176 -6.40 -14.03 2.96
CA MET A 176 -5.61 -13.67 1.79
C MET A 176 -5.73 -12.16 1.52
N ARG A 177 -4.61 -11.50 1.18
CA ARG A 177 -4.63 -10.10 0.72
C ARG A 177 -4.31 -10.02 -0.75
N ASP A 178 -3.12 -10.45 -1.18
CA ASP A 178 -2.76 -10.59 -2.59
C ASP A 178 -2.56 -12.07 -2.92
N ALA A 179 -3.08 -12.53 -4.06
CA ALA A 179 -2.80 -13.86 -4.61
C ALA A 179 -2.94 -13.81 -6.13
N TRP A 180 -1.83 -13.61 -6.84
CA TRP A 180 -1.82 -13.49 -8.29
C TRP A 180 -0.59 -14.14 -8.93
N GLY A 181 -0.79 -14.58 -10.17
CA GLY A 181 0.28 -14.98 -11.09
C GLY A 181 0.43 -13.94 -12.18
N GLU A 182 1.66 -13.77 -12.67
CA GLU A 182 1.97 -13.01 -13.88
C GLU A 182 2.43 -13.93 -14.98
N TRP A 183 1.95 -13.66 -16.19
CA TRP A 183 2.51 -14.21 -17.43
C TRP A 183 3.13 -13.08 -18.24
N TYR A 184 4.42 -13.18 -18.53
CA TYR A 184 5.18 -12.24 -19.37
C TYR A 184 5.18 -12.74 -20.82
N PHE A 185 5.07 -11.82 -21.78
CA PHE A 185 5.08 -12.18 -23.21
C PHE A 185 6.50 -12.41 -23.73
N ASP A 186 7.49 -11.79 -23.10
CA ASP A 186 8.91 -11.83 -23.43
C ASP A 186 9.77 -11.88 -22.16
N LYS A 187 11.09 -12.06 -22.35
CA LYS A 187 12.07 -12.07 -21.25
C LYS A 187 12.31 -10.68 -20.64
N ASP A 188 11.99 -9.63 -21.38
CA ASP A 188 12.14 -8.24 -20.98
C ASP A 188 10.98 -7.73 -20.09
N LYS A 189 9.91 -8.54 -19.98
CA LYS A 189 8.76 -8.37 -19.09
C LYS A 189 8.00 -7.06 -19.33
N GLU A 190 8.15 -6.50 -20.54
CA GLU A 190 7.52 -5.23 -20.89
C GLU A 190 6.01 -5.38 -21.00
N TYR A 191 5.53 -6.50 -21.53
CA TYR A 191 4.12 -6.84 -21.60
C TYR A 191 3.82 -8.00 -20.66
N ARG A 192 2.79 -7.84 -19.81
CA ARG A 192 2.37 -8.89 -18.88
C ARG A 192 0.86 -8.92 -18.64
N PHE A 193 0.33 -10.13 -18.50
CA PHE A 193 -0.97 -10.37 -17.89
C PHE A 193 -0.80 -10.75 -16.42
N ARG A 194 -1.51 -10.07 -15.53
CA ARG A 194 -1.60 -10.43 -14.10
C ARG A 194 -3.00 -10.96 -13.80
N VAL A 195 -3.11 -12.17 -13.28
CA VAL A 195 -4.38 -12.87 -13.01
C VAL A 195 -4.46 -13.23 -11.54
N GLY A 196 -5.58 -12.89 -10.90
CA GLY A 196 -5.88 -13.26 -9.52
C GLY A 196 -6.36 -12.09 -8.67
N LEU A 197 -6.27 -12.26 -7.36
CA LEU A 197 -6.62 -11.27 -6.35
C LEU A 197 -5.49 -10.24 -6.26
N GLN A 198 -5.67 -9.09 -6.91
CA GLN A 198 -4.64 -8.08 -7.16
C GLN A 198 -5.15 -6.68 -6.83
N ARG A 199 -4.26 -5.69 -6.81
CA ARG A 199 -4.66 -4.29 -6.62
C ARG A 199 -5.26 -3.71 -7.89
N VAL A 200 -6.29 -2.87 -7.74
CA VAL A 200 -7.04 -2.27 -8.86
C VAL A 200 -6.65 -0.80 -9.09
N PRO A 201 -6.81 -0.23 -10.30
CA PRO A 201 -6.47 1.15 -10.62
C PRO A 201 -7.49 2.15 -10.06
N ALA A 202 -7.42 2.36 -8.74
CA ALA A 202 -8.23 3.35 -8.02
C ALA A 202 -7.42 4.57 -7.56
N SER A 203 -6.15 4.39 -7.16
CA SER A 203 -5.26 5.46 -6.71
C SER A 203 -3.79 5.00 -6.60
N TRP A 204 -2.86 5.94 -6.56
CA TRP A 204 -1.44 5.72 -6.31
C TRP A 204 -1.16 5.29 -4.86
N ASP A 205 -1.77 5.95 -3.87
CA ASP A 205 -1.68 5.56 -2.45
C ASP A 205 -2.09 4.09 -2.26
N ASN A 206 -3.11 3.63 -3.02
CA ASN A 206 -3.54 2.23 -2.97
C ASN A 206 -2.49 1.25 -3.47
N TRP A 207 -1.61 1.65 -4.38
CA TRP A 207 -0.49 0.83 -4.88
C TRP A 207 0.78 0.92 -4.06
N GLN A 208 0.98 2.02 -3.33
CA GLN A 208 1.98 2.10 -2.28
C GLN A 208 1.81 0.93 -1.30
N ALA A 209 2.86 0.13 -1.10
CA ALA A 209 2.77 -1.05 -0.23
C ALA A 209 2.58 -0.60 1.22
N SER A 210 1.73 -1.27 1.99
CA SER A 210 1.36 -0.75 3.31
C SER A 210 2.48 -0.72 4.36
N ARG A 211 3.64 -1.28 4.03
CA ARG A 211 4.92 -1.27 4.78
C ARG A 211 5.86 -0.11 4.37
N GLN A 212 5.54 0.57 3.27
CA GLN A 212 6.28 1.67 2.63
C GLN A 212 5.37 2.91 2.61
N ARG A 213 4.72 3.26 3.73
CA ARG A 213 3.87 4.46 3.85
C ARG A 213 4.32 5.27 5.05
N MET A 214 4.53 6.57 4.86
CA MET A 214 4.86 7.51 5.94
C MET A 214 3.63 7.78 6.83
N ALA A 215 2.52 8.21 6.18
CA ALA A 215 1.23 8.40 6.84
C ALA A 215 0.69 7.06 7.35
N ILE A 216 0.12 7.08 8.56
CA ILE A 216 -0.25 5.83 9.26
C ILE A 216 -1.35 5.12 8.47
N ASP A 217 -2.34 5.84 7.93
CA ASP A 217 -3.35 5.30 7.02
C ASP A 217 -3.35 5.98 5.65
N ARG A 218 -4.13 5.41 4.73
CA ARG A 218 -4.39 5.97 3.40
C ARG A 218 -5.29 7.17 3.47
N ALA A 219 -5.41 7.93 2.40
CA ALA A 219 -6.40 8.99 2.33
C ALA A 219 -7.82 8.43 2.22
N ASP A 220 -8.77 9.07 2.90
CA ASP A 220 -10.19 8.68 2.88
C ASP A 220 -10.74 8.79 1.45
N ALA A 221 -10.34 9.84 0.71
CA ALA A 221 -10.67 10.02 -0.71
C ALA A 221 -10.19 8.89 -1.65
N THR A 222 -9.00 8.33 -1.40
CA THR A 222 -8.35 7.37 -2.31
C THR A 222 -8.77 5.92 -2.02
N ASN A 223 -8.94 5.58 -0.73
CA ASN A 223 -9.36 4.25 -0.29
C ASN A 223 -10.90 4.09 -0.21
N SER A 224 -11.70 5.16 -0.33
CA SER A 224 -13.16 5.06 -0.53
C SER A 224 -13.57 4.41 -1.87
N GLY A 225 -12.71 4.49 -2.91
CA GLY A 225 -12.96 3.89 -4.22
C GLY A 225 -12.73 2.38 -4.26
N ALA A 226 -11.67 1.90 -3.61
CA ALA A 226 -11.34 0.48 -3.49
C ALA A 226 -10.84 0.17 -2.07
N GLN A 227 -11.74 -0.21 -1.16
CA GLN A 227 -11.35 -0.53 0.22
C GLN A 227 -10.46 -1.78 0.25
N SER A 228 -9.32 -1.69 0.94
CA SER A 228 -8.24 -2.69 0.89
C SER A 228 -7.59 -2.86 -0.49
N GLU A 229 -7.82 -1.91 -1.41
CA GLU A 229 -7.14 -1.69 -2.70
C GLU A 229 -7.33 -2.78 -3.76
N ARG A 230 -8.07 -3.85 -3.48
CA ARG A 230 -7.93 -5.13 -4.18
C ARG A 230 -9.24 -5.76 -4.58
N ASP A 231 -9.17 -6.50 -5.68
CA ASP A 231 -10.28 -7.27 -6.22
C ASP A 231 -9.75 -8.46 -7.05
N LEU A 232 -10.63 -9.42 -7.34
CA LEU A 232 -10.34 -10.57 -8.19
C LEU A 232 -10.56 -10.18 -9.65
N GLY A 233 -9.52 -10.34 -10.48
CA GLY A 233 -9.60 -9.97 -11.89
C GLY A 233 -8.37 -10.29 -12.71
N ILE A 234 -8.34 -9.74 -13.91
CA ILE A 234 -7.23 -9.82 -14.87
C ILE A 234 -6.79 -8.40 -15.22
N SER A 235 -5.48 -8.15 -15.26
CA SER A 235 -4.93 -6.91 -15.80
C SER A 235 -3.89 -7.18 -16.89
N PHE A 236 -3.93 -6.37 -17.94
CA PHE A 236 -2.85 -6.22 -18.92
C PHE A 236 -2.01 -5.02 -18.51
N GLN A 237 -0.69 -5.16 -18.50
CA GLN A 237 0.23 -4.10 -18.11
C GLN A 237 1.36 -3.99 -19.14
N TRP A 238 1.72 -2.76 -19.48
CA TRP A 238 2.86 -2.42 -20.32
C TRP A 238 3.83 -1.51 -19.56
N THR A 239 5.07 -1.94 -19.36
CA THR A 239 6.16 -1.14 -18.78
C THR A 239 7.47 -1.32 -19.56
N PRO A 240 7.87 -0.36 -20.41
CA PRO A 240 9.18 -0.31 -21.04
C PRO A 240 10.33 -0.39 -20.03
N LYS A 241 11.48 -0.95 -20.44
CA LYS A 241 12.68 -1.11 -19.58
C LYS A 241 13.08 0.14 -18.78
N PHE A 242 13.15 1.30 -19.44
CA PHE A 242 13.54 2.55 -18.76
C PHE A 242 12.61 2.88 -17.59
N ALA A 243 11.31 2.58 -17.71
CA ALA A 243 10.32 2.81 -16.67
C ALA A 243 10.40 1.75 -15.55
N GLN A 244 10.70 0.49 -15.88
CA GLN A 244 10.99 -0.55 -14.88
C GLN A 244 12.18 -0.13 -14.00
N GLN A 245 13.27 0.35 -14.62
CA GLN A 245 14.47 0.82 -13.93
C GLN A 245 14.20 2.04 -13.05
N ARG A 246 13.51 3.07 -13.58
CA ARG A 246 13.15 4.26 -12.80
C ARG A 246 12.24 3.93 -11.61
N TRP A 247 11.25 3.05 -11.76
CA TRP A 247 10.42 2.63 -10.63
C TRP A 247 11.17 1.81 -9.59
N LYS A 248 12.18 1.03 -9.99
CA LYS A 248 13.09 0.37 -9.05
C LYS A 248 13.86 1.42 -8.22
N HIS A 249 14.49 2.40 -8.88
CA HIS A 249 15.20 3.48 -8.17
C HIS A 249 14.26 4.29 -7.25
N MET A 250 13.00 4.54 -7.65
CA MET A 250 11.99 5.18 -6.79
C MET A 250 11.59 4.33 -5.56
N ILE A 251 11.72 2.99 -5.61
CA ILE A 251 11.55 2.12 -4.44
C ILE A 251 12.77 2.22 -3.52
N ASP A 252 13.97 2.30 -4.10
CA ASP A 252 15.24 2.39 -3.36
C ASP A 252 15.34 3.70 -2.55
N TYR A 253 14.68 4.78 -3.00
CA TYR A 253 14.48 6.03 -2.23
C TYR A 253 13.41 5.94 -1.12
N LEU A 254 12.93 4.73 -0.83
CA LEU A 254 11.79 4.42 0.05
C LEU A 254 10.46 5.02 -0.45
N TYR A 255 9.36 4.53 0.12
CA TYR A 255 8.00 5.02 -0.10
C TYR A 255 7.46 5.03 -1.55
N GLY A 256 8.17 4.47 -2.53
CA GLY A 256 7.64 4.27 -3.89
C GLY A 256 6.49 3.24 -3.97
N ALA A 257 5.60 3.40 -4.96
CA ALA A 257 4.52 2.45 -5.24
C ALA A 257 4.97 1.20 -6.03
N GLY A 258 6.05 1.34 -6.80
CA GLY A 258 6.60 0.29 -7.67
C GLY A 258 5.93 0.21 -9.04
N ASP A 259 6.31 -0.82 -9.80
CA ASP A 259 5.83 -1.02 -11.16
C ASP A 259 4.44 -1.70 -11.19
N TRP A 260 3.47 -0.97 -11.74
CA TRP A 260 2.08 -1.41 -11.98
C TRP A 260 1.63 -1.18 -13.45
N GLY A 261 2.57 -1.04 -14.40
CA GLY A 261 2.29 -0.71 -15.80
C GLY A 261 2.37 0.80 -16.10
N MET A 262 3.19 1.28 -17.04
CA MET A 262 3.00 2.64 -17.59
C MET A 262 1.60 2.80 -18.20
N PHE A 263 1.13 1.75 -18.86
CA PHE A 263 -0.26 1.53 -19.17
C PHE A 263 -0.75 0.28 -18.44
N ASN A 264 -1.94 0.35 -17.85
CA ASN A 264 -2.61 -0.80 -17.24
C ASN A 264 -4.08 -0.78 -17.67
N VAL A 265 -4.63 -1.93 -18.06
CA VAL A 265 -6.07 -2.14 -18.20
C VAL A 265 -6.47 -3.33 -17.36
N SER A 266 -7.40 -3.13 -16.44
CA SER A 266 -7.87 -4.13 -15.47
C SER A 266 -9.36 -4.39 -15.65
N VAL A 267 -9.77 -5.67 -15.64
CA VAL A 267 -11.18 -6.09 -15.57
C VAL A 267 -11.34 -6.96 -14.33
N TYR A 268 -12.24 -6.56 -13.43
CA TYR A 268 -12.38 -7.17 -12.10
C TYR A 268 -13.84 -7.16 -11.60
N ASN A 269 -14.14 -7.94 -10.56
CA ASN A 269 -15.51 -8.12 -10.05
C ASN A 269 -16.13 -6.81 -9.55
N GLY A 270 -15.40 -6.06 -8.73
CA GLY A 270 -15.79 -4.73 -8.25
C GLY A 270 -16.39 -4.70 -6.84
N GLN A 271 -16.57 -5.85 -6.21
CA GLN A 271 -17.11 -5.97 -4.85
C GLN A 271 -16.03 -5.83 -3.76
N GLY A 272 -14.75 -5.79 -4.16
CA GLY A 272 -13.60 -5.65 -3.28
C GLY A 272 -13.04 -6.97 -2.74
N LEU A 273 -12.11 -6.83 -1.80
CA LEU A 273 -11.30 -7.92 -1.27
C LEU A 273 -12.11 -9.03 -0.59
N ASN A 274 -11.92 -10.28 -1.04
CA ASN A 274 -12.52 -11.49 -0.49
C ASN A 274 -14.07 -11.48 -0.44
N ALA A 275 -14.71 -10.62 -1.24
CA ALA A 275 -16.15 -10.62 -1.43
C ALA A 275 -16.55 -11.67 -2.49
N GLN A 276 -17.70 -12.31 -2.28
CA GLN A 276 -18.34 -13.08 -3.35
C GLN A 276 -18.85 -12.11 -4.43
N GLU A 277 -18.73 -12.49 -5.69
CA GLU A 277 -19.31 -11.71 -6.78
C GLU A 277 -20.85 -11.68 -6.65
N THR A 278 -21.41 -10.48 -6.59
CA THR A 278 -22.85 -10.21 -6.53
C THR A 278 -23.38 -9.57 -7.82
N ASN A 279 -22.48 -9.21 -8.74
CA ASN A 279 -22.80 -8.54 -9.99
C ASN A 279 -22.33 -9.29 -11.24
N LYS A 280 -23.06 -9.13 -12.34
CA LYS A 280 -22.61 -9.59 -13.66
C LYS A 280 -21.67 -8.55 -14.28
N ASP A 281 -22.00 -7.27 -14.16
CA ASP A 281 -21.25 -6.17 -14.74
C ASP A 281 -19.93 -5.97 -14.00
N LYS A 282 -18.82 -6.25 -14.69
CA LYS A 282 -17.46 -6.10 -14.19
C LYS A 282 -17.08 -4.62 -14.13
N HIS A 283 -16.22 -4.27 -13.18
CA HIS A 283 -15.51 -3.00 -13.27
C HIS A 283 -14.40 -3.10 -14.32
N VAL A 284 -14.26 -2.04 -15.10
CA VAL A 284 -13.13 -1.82 -16.00
C VAL A 284 -12.37 -0.60 -15.51
N GLY A 285 -11.06 -0.76 -15.34
CA GLY A 285 -10.18 0.29 -14.87
C GLY A 285 -8.92 0.43 -15.73
N VAL A 286 -8.37 1.63 -15.79
CA VAL A 286 -7.19 1.99 -16.58
C VAL A 286 -6.21 2.83 -15.75
N ARG A 287 -4.91 2.65 -15.99
CA ARG A 287 -3.81 3.50 -15.52
C ARG A 287 -3.10 4.11 -16.70
N PHE A 288 -2.72 5.37 -16.57
CA PHE A 288 -1.59 5.93 -17.29
C PHE A 288 -0.62 6.54 -16.27
N ALA A 289 0.65 6.15 -16.30
CA ALA A 289 1.68 6.69 -15.42
C ALA A 289 3.01 6.79 -16.16
N TYR A 290 3.72 7.91 -15.95
CA TYR A 290 5.01 8.14 -16.58
C TYR A 290 6.07 8.47 -15.51
N PRO A 291 7.11 7.64 -15.35
CA PRO A 291 8.27 7.96 -14.52
C PRO A 291 9.25 8.83 -15.33
N PHE A 292 9.17 10.13 -15.10
CA PHE A 292 10.09 11.13 -15.63
C PHE A 292 11.41 11.16 -14.86
N GLU A 293 12.41 11.75 -15.50
CA GLU A 293 13.74 12.00 -14.97
C GLU A 293 14.11 13.44 -15.32
N LEU A 294 14.42 14.24 -14.30
CA LEU A 294 14.76 15.65 -14.40
C LEU A 294 16.26 15.82 -14.62
N PRO A 295 16.70 16.98 -15.16
CA PRO A 295 18.11 17.39 -15.11
C PRO A 295 18.66 17.24 -13.68
N GLY A 296 19.79 16.54 -13.54
CA GLY A 296 20.35 16.16 -12.24
C GLY A 296 19.86 14.82 -11.68
N GLY A 297 19.22 13.97 -12.49
CA GLY A 297 18.90 12.57 -12.14
C GLY A 297 17.73 12.37 -11.17
N ARG A 298 17.03 13.45 -10.77
CA ARG A 298 15.87 13.34 -9.88
C ARG A 298 14.67 12.77 -10.62
N LEU A 299 14.09 11.71 -10.09
CA LEU A 299 12.91 11.07 -10.68
C LEU A 299 11.62 11.74 -10.22
N PHE A 300 10.58 11.73 -11.05
CA PHE A 300 9.20 12.01 -10.62
C PHE A 300 8.21 11.13 -11.36
N GLU A 301 7.11 10.75 -10.71
CA GLU A 301 6.00 10.02 -11.34
C GLU A 301 4.78 10.94 -11.39
N VAL A 302 4.13 11.02 -12.55
CA VAL A 302 2.81 11.63 -12.69
C VAL A 302 1.91 10.67 -13.45
N GLY A 303 0.64 10.66 -13.12
CA GLY A 303 -0.31 9.80 -13.78
C GLY A 303 -1.76 10.03 -13.42
N MET A 304 -2.59 9.18 -13.99
CA MET A 304 -4.02 9.12 -13.72
C MET A 304 -4.48 7.67 -13.62
N ASN A 305 -5.50 7.46 -12.80
CA ASN A 305 -6.27 6.23 -12.71
C ASN A 305 -7.71 6.56 -13.04
N ALA A 306 -8.38 5.73 -13.83
CA ALA A 306 -9.81 5.86 -14.06
C ALA A 306 -10.45 4.48 -13.99
N TYR A 307 -11.65 4.39 -13.45
CA TYR A 307 -12.43 3.16 -13.54
C TYR A 307 -13.92 3.44 -13.58
N ARG A 308 -14.68 2.47 -14.09
CA ARG A 308 -16.14 2.48 -14.13
C ARG A 308 -16.69 1.06 -13.96
N GLY A 309 -17.73 0.92 -13.16
CA GLY A 309 -18.48 -0.32 -13.02
C GLY A 309 -19.73 -0.14 -12.16
N GLN A 310 -20.44 -1.23 -11.90
CA GLN A 310 -21.57 -1.25 -10.97
C GLN A 310 -21.17 -1.90 -9.66
N PHE A 311 -21.39 -1.21 -8.54
CA PHE A 311 -21.17 -1.70 -7.19
C PHE A 311 -22.49 -2.12 -6.54
N THR A 312 -22.50 -3.22 -5.78
CA THR A 312 -23.70 -3.70 -5.07
C THR A 312 -23.65 -3.24 -3.62
N VAL A 313 -24.48 -2.27 -3.25
CA VAL A 313 -24.47 -1.67 -1.92
C VAL A 313 -25.17 -2.56 -0.90
N ASN A 314 -24.46 -2.91 0.17
CA ASN A 314 -25.09 -3.42 1.38
C ASN A 314 -25.84 -2.28 2.09
N ARG A 315 -27.18 -2.25 2.00
CA ARG A 315 -28.02 -1.23 2.65
C ARG A 315 -28.10 -1.29 4.17
N GLY A 316 -27.49 -2.31 4.81
CA GLY A 316 -27.65 -2.58 6.24
C GLY A 316 -29.03 -3.16 6.59
N THR A 317 -29.19 -3.65 7.82
CA THR A 317 -30.43 -4.28 8.30
C THR A 317 -31.33 -3.24 8.98
N PRO A 318 -32.57 -3.00 8.51
CA PRO A 318 -33.51 -2.14 9.21
C PRO A 318 -33.98 -2.79 10.52
N ALA A 319 -33.60 -2.22 11.67
CA ALA A 319 -34.16 -2.57 12.97
C ALA A 319 -34.16 -1.36 13.92
N ALA A 320 -34.95 -1.45 14.99
CA ALA A 320 -34.98 -0.41 16.02
C ALA A 320 -33.63 -0.35 16.75
N GLY A 321 -33.07 0.85 16.90
CA GLY A 321 -31.74 1.04 17.50
C GLY A 321 -30.56 0.78 16.56
N THR A 322 -30.77 0.33 15.31
CA THR A 322 -29.69 0.27 14.32
C THR A 322 -29.30 1.69 13.91
N THR A 323 -28.01 2.01 13.98
CA THR A 323 -27.48 3.33 13.61
C THR A 323 -27.43 3.51 12.10
N LEU A 324 -26.69 2.66 11.38
CA LEU A 324 -26.55 2.74 9.93
C LEU A 324 -27.26 1.61 9.17
N TRP A 325 -28.39 1.97 8.59
CA TRP A 325 -29.01 1.33 7.44
C TRP A 325 -29.54 2.43 6.51
N SER A 326 -29.96 2.08 5.29
CA SER A 326 -30.57 3.02 4.34
C SER A 326 -31.58 2.35 3.42
N ASN A 327 -32.34 3.17 2.70
CA ASN A 327 -33.23 2.75 1.61
C ASN A 327 -32.50 2.82 0.28
N PHE A 328 -32.83 1.89 -0.62
CA PHE A 328 -32.51 2.07 -2.03
C PHE A 328 -33.48 3.09 -2.65
N ASP A 329 -33.00 3.90 -3.61
CA ASP A 329 -33.89 4.72 -4.41
C ASP A 329 -34.79 3.87 -5.33
N ALA A 330 -35.79 4.49 -5.95
CA ALA A 330 -36.75 3.78 -6.81
C ALA A 330 -36.12 3.14 -8.06
N GLY A 331 -34.98 3.64 -8.55
CA GLY A 331 -34.29 3.12 -9.73
C GLY A 331 -33.41 1.90 -9.42
N HIS A 332 -32.88 1.82 -8.20
CA HIS A 332 -31.82 0.88 -7.82
C HIS A 332 -32.28 -0.13 -6.76
N GLN A 333 -33.52 -0.64 -6.87
CA GLN A 333 -34.08 -1.65 -5.96
C GLN A 333 -33.28 -2.97 -5.91
N SER A 334 -32.46 -3.24 -6.93
CA SER A 334 -31.48 -4.33 -6.97
C SER A 334 -30.23 -4.10 -6.10
N GLY A 335 -30.09 -2.92 -5.51
CA GLY A 335 -28.93 -2.48 -4.72
C GLY A 335 -27.70 -2.13 -5.54
N LYS A 336 -27.80 -2.13 -6.88
CA LYS A 336 -26.68 -1.82 -7.78
C LYS A 336 -26.66 -0.35 -8.15
N TYR A 337 -25.50 0.28 -8.06
CA TYR A 337 -25.29 1.69 -8.41
C TYR A 337 -24.02 1.82 -9.26
N LEU A 338 -23.98 2.80 -10.16
CA LEU A 338 -22.74 3.15 -10.85
C LEU A 338 -21.71 3.69 -9.85
N ASP A 339 -20.47 3.23 -9.98
CA ASP A 339 -19.30 3.87 -9.38
C ASP A 339 -18.28 4.11 -10.50
N GLU A 340 -17.98 5.38 -10.74
CA GLU A 340 -17.07 5.85 -11.78
C GLU A 340 -16.18 6.96 -11.21
N ARG A 341 -14.87 6.79 -11.32
CA ARG A 341 -13.92 7.73 -10.71
C ARG A 341 -12.74 7.98 -11.64
N LEU A 342 -12.26 9.20 -11.58
CA LEU A 342 -11.03 9.68 -12.20
C LEU A 342 -10.15 10.23 -11.08
N ASN A 343 -8.90 9.81 -11.09
CA ASN A 343 -7.92 10.09 -10.08
C ASN A 343 -6.64 10.57 -10.76
N PHE A 344 -6.02 11.60 -10.22
CA PHE A 344 -4.76 12.17 -10.68
C PHE A 344 -3.77 12.18 -9.53
N PHE A 345 -2.51 11.87 -9.82
CA PHE A 345 -1.46 11.86 -8.80
C PHE A 345 -0.14 12.40 -9.34
N LEU A 346 0.63 12.96 -8.42
CA LEU A 346 2.02 13.38 -8.58
C LEU A 346 2.80 12.81 -7.40
N TYR A 347 3.81 11.99 -7.69
CA TYR A 347 4.75 11.48 -6.70
C TYR A 347 6.16 11.97 -7.01
N PHE A 348 6.78 12.59 -6.01
CA PHE A 348 8.15 13.02 -6.05
C PHE A 348 8.91 12.39 -4.87
N PRO A 349 9.78 11.39 -5.12
CA PRO A 349 10.50 10.67 -4.08
C PRO A 349 11.45 11.59 -3.28
N PRO A 350 11.73 11.25 -2.02
CA PRO A 350 12.52 12.12 -1.15
C PRO A 350 14.01 12.07 -1.50
N GLN A 351 14.58 13.22 -1.86
CA GLN A 351 16.04 13.44 -1.87
C GLN A 351 16.41 14.93 -1.69
N PRO A 352 16.71 15.39 -0.46
CA PRO A 352 16.23 14.84 0.81
C PRO A 352 14.73 15.11 1.02
N TRP A 353 14.15 16.04 0.27
CA TRP A 353 12.73 16.37 0.31
C TRP A 353 11.97 15.71 -0.84
N GLY A 354 10.72 15.37 -0.59
CA GLY A 354 9.79 14.80 -1.55
C GLY A 354 8.37 15.36 -1.34
N PHE A 355 7.49 15.04 -2.28
CA PHE A 355 6.10 15.51 -2.27
C PHE A 355 5.18 14.47 -2.89
N ILE A 356 3.98 14.32 -2.34
CA ILE A 356 2.94 13.46 -2.90
C ILE A 356 1.64 14.26 -2.94
N ALA A 357 1.01 14.36 -4.10
CA ALA A 357 -0.34 14.89 -4.23
C ALA A 357 -1.21 13.89 -4.98
N GLU A 358 -2.44 13.74 -4.53
CA GLU A 358 -3.41 12.88 -5.17
C GLU A 358 -4.82 13.47 -5.03
N TYR A 359 -5.59 13.49 -6.12
CA TYR A 359 -6.94 14.03 -6.15
C TYR A 359 -7.86 13.09 -6.94
N VAL A 360 -9.07 12.89 -6.42
CA VAL A 360 -10.11 12.01 -6.97
C VAL A 360 -11.35 12.88 -7.23
N VAL A 361 -11.97 12.67 -8.38
CA VAL A 361 -13.33 13.13 -8.70
C VAL A 361 -14.12 11.96 -9.28
N GLY A 362 -15.43 11.94 -9.08
CA GLY A 362 -16.25 10.88 -9.65
C GLY A 362 -17.69 10.93 -9.20
N ARG A 363 -18.38 9.81 -9.41
CA ARG A 363 -19.73 9.55 -8.93
C ARG A 363 -19.80 8.15 -8.34
N GLY A 364 -20.59 7.98 -7.29
CA GLY A 364 -20.76 6.70 -6.61
C GLY A 364 -21.98 6.68 -5.71
N PRO A 365 -22.36 5.51 -5.15
CA PRO A 365 -23.47 5.41 -4.22
C PRO A 365 -23.16 6.11 -2.90
N GLU A 366 -24.06 7.02 -2.53
CA GLU A 366 -24.01 7.80 -1.30
C GLU A 366 -25.41 8.01 -0.73
N ARG A 367 -25.53 7.82 0.58
CA ARG A 367 -26.70 8.12 1.40
C ARG A 367 -26.99 9.62 1.47
N ASP A 368 -28.21 10.03 1.17
CA ASP A 368 -28.69 11.41 1.41
C ASP A 368 -29.12 11.67 2.87
N SER A 369 -29.48 12.93 3.14
CA SER A 369 -30.02 13.39 4.43
C SER A 369 -31.35 12.72 4.84
N ARG A 370 -32.05 12.03 3.92
CA ARG A 370 -33.29 11.27 4.17
C ARG A 370 -33.02 9.77 4.38
N GLY A 371 -31.76 9.32 4.28
CA GLY A 371 -31.39 7.91 4.38
C GLY A 371 -31.72 7.08 3.13
N VAL A 372 -31.68 7.71 1.95
CA VAL A 372 -31.84 7.07 0.65
C VAL A 372 -30.50 7.12 -0.10
N ILE A 373 -30.02 5.97 -0.55
CA ILE A 373 -28.79 5.85 -1.35
C ILE A 373 -29.09 6.34 -2.77
N ARG A 374 -28.22 7.19 -3.34
CA ARG A 374 -28.24 7.66 -4.73
C ARG A 374 -26.84 7.77 -5.30
N GLU A 375 -26.74 7.86 -6.61
CA GLU A 375 -25.48 8.18 -7.31
C GLU A 375 -25.13 9.67 -7.20
N GLN A 376 -24.34 10.02 -6.19
CA GLN A 376 -23.91 11.40 -5.95
C GLN A 376 -22.49 11.64 -6.48
N SER A 377 -22.14 12.90 -6.68
CA SER A 377 -20.78 13.31 -7.05
C SER A 377 -19.88 13.33 -5.82
N LEU A 378 -18.67 12.80 -5.96
CA LEU A 378 -17.66 12.76 -4.91
C LEU A 378 -16.37 13.43 -5.38
N TYR A 379 -15.65 14.03 -4.44
CA TYR A 379 -14.37 14.67 -4.70
C TYR A 379 -13.52 14.71 -3.43
N GLY A 380 -12.20 14.73 -3.60
CA GLY A 380 -11.28 14.82 -2.48
C GLY A 380 -9.87 14.37 -2.83
N GLY A 381 -8.96 14.50 -1.89
CA GLY A 381 -7.57 14.17 -2.12
C GLY A 381 -6.70 14.47 -0.92
N TYR A 382 -5.39 14.38 -1.13
CA TYR A 382 -4.39 14.77 -0.15
C TYR A 382 -3.18 15.42 -0.80
N VAL A 383 -2.46 16.19 0.01
CA VAL A 383 -1.11 16.68 -0.28
C VAL A 383 -0.21 16.33 0.90
N GLN A 384 0.98 15.82 0.62
CA GLN A 384 1.95 15.37 1.62
C GLN A 384 3.35 15.85 1.27
N GLY A 385 3.84 16.84 2.02
CA GLY A 385 5.26 17.21 2.02
C GLY A 385 6.03 16.29 2.96
N HIS A 386 7.25 15.90 2.59
CA HIS A 386 8.09 15.09 3.46
C HIS A 386 9.59 15.36 3.27
N TYR A 387 10.37 15.08 4.32
CA TYR A 387 11.81 15.25 4.38
C TYR A 387 12.47 14.05 5.06
N THR A 388 13.40 13.42 4.37
CA THR A 388 14.21 12.30 4.84
C THR A 388 15.54 12.82 5.38
N TRP A 389 15.77 12.61 6.67
CA TRP A 389 17.06 12.81 7.32
C TRP A 389 17.74 11.47 7.53
N GLN A 390 18.66 11.11 6.65
CA GLN A 390 19.60 10.01 6.90
C GLN A 390 20.74 10.54 7.76
N TYR A 391 21.00 9.90 8.90
CA TYR A 391 22.02 10.34 9.87
C TYR A 391 23.18 9.34 10.04
N ASN A 392 23.05 8.12 9.50
CA ASN A 392 24.14 7.19 9.24
C ASN A 392 23.73 6.21 8.12
N ASP A 393 24.59 5.23 7.80
CA ASP A 393 24.41 4.30 6.67
C ASP A 393 23.11 3.46 6.76
N THR A 394 22.59 3.21 7.96
CA THR A 394 21.41 2.35 8.20
C THR A 394 20.22 3.07 8.82
N GLY A 395 20.43 4.24 9.40
CA GLY A 395 19.50 4.95 10.27
C GLY A 395 19.02 6.27 9.66
N LEU A 396 17.70 6.44 9.62
CA LEU A 396 17.04 7.58 8.99
C LEU A 396 15.72 7.94 9.68
N ALA A 397 15.28 9.20 9.53
CA ALA A 397 14.00 9.68 10.00
C ALA A 397 13.26 10.45 8.90
N ASN A 398 12.01 10.09 8.64
CA ASN A 398 11.14 10.76 7.66
C ASN A 398 10.12 11.61 8.39
N PHE A 399 10.28 12.93 8.27
CA PHE A 399 9.33 13.92 8.76
C PHE A 399 8.31 14.18 7.66
N TYR A 400 7.01 14.15 7.99
CA TYR A 400 5.96 14.42 7.01
C TYR A 400 4.82 15.27 7.58
N VAL A 401 4.19 16.01 6.67
CA VAL A 401 2.95 16.75 6.89
C VAL A 401 2.00 16.36 5.78
N ARG A 402 0.87 15.72 6.13
CA ARG A 402 -0.21 15.41 5.19
C ARG A 402 -1.46 16.22 5.54
N TYR A 403 -2.00 16.95 4.57
CA TYR A 403 -3.36 17.47 4.61
C TYR A 403 -4.23 16.65 3.67
N GLN A 404 -5.41 16.23 4.12
CA GLN A 404 -6.40 15.56 3.29
C GLN A 404 -7.80 16.14 3.49
N ALA A 405 -8.63 16.05 2.46
CA ALA A 405 -10.05 16.36 2.53
C ALA A 405 -10.85 15.44 1.60
N TYR A 406 -12.04 15.01 2.01
CA TYR A 406 -12.93 14.18 1.21
C TYR A 406 -14.40 14.55 1.42
N ASN A 407 -15.16 14.55 0.33
CA ASN A 407 -16.60 14.68 0.32
C ASN A 407 -17.19 13.60 -0.61
N GLY A 408 -18.00 12.70 -0.06
CA GLY A 408 -18.69 11.68 -0.84
C GLY A 408 -19.01 10.39 -0.07
N GLY A 409 -19.75 9.49 -0.72
CA GLY A 409 -20.17 8.22 -0.13
C GLY A 409 -19.06 7.19 0.14
N LEU A 410 -19.14 6.50 1.28
CA LEU A 410 -18.35 5.32 1.61
C LEU A 410 -19.09 4.03 1.25
N LYS A 411 -19.13 3.72 -0.06
CA LYS A 411 -19.92 2.60 -0.64
C LYS A 411 -19.76 1.24 0.04
N PHE A 412 -18.59 0.94 0.61
CA PHE A 412 -18.29 -0.34 1.27
C PHE A 412 -18.86 -0.45 2.69
N GLN A 413 -19.24 0.66 3.33
CA GLN A 413 -19.87 0.66 4.65
C GLN A 413 -21.37 0.40 4.52
N ALA A 414 -21.97 -0.24 5.54
CA ALA A 414 -23.39 -0.54 5.54
C ALA A 414 -24.23 0.74 5.45
N GLY A 415 -25.14 0.78 4.47
CA GLY A 415 -25.95 1.95 4.15
C GLY A 415 -25.28 3.00 3.26
N ALA A 416 -24.05 2.78 2.78
CA ALA A 416 -23.25 3.72 2.00
C ALA A 416 -23.26 5.17 2.57
N PRO A 417 -22.91 5.38 3.85
CA PRO A 417 -22.92 6.68 4.50
C PRO A 417 -22.20 7.77 3.69
N SER A 418 -22.75 8.97 3.75
CA SER A 418 -22.05 10.19 3.33
C SER A 418 -20.86 10.42 4.26
N ASP A 419 -19.71 10.77 3.71
CA ASP A 419 -18.57 11.27 4.46
C ASP A 419 -18.23 12.69 4.00
N ASN A 420 -17.82 13.50 4.96
CA ASN A 420 -17.32 14.84 4.76
C ASN A 420 -16.25 15.05 5.82
N MET A 421 -14.99 15.11 5.40
CA MET A 421 -13.86 15.13 6.33
C MET A 421 -12.71 16.00 5.85
N GLN A 422 -11.96 16.50 6.82
CA GLN A 422 -10.69 17.17 6.67
C GLN A 422 -9.75 16.71 7.78
N GLU A 423 -8.49 16.44 7.44
CA GLU A 423 -7.52 15.95 8.42
C GLU A 423 -6.11 16.42 8.10
N THR A 424 -5.39 16.87 9.14
CA THR A 424 -3.96 17.17 9.07
C THR A 424 -3.19 16.19 9.95
N GLU A 425 -2.32 15.37 9.37
CA GLU A 425 -1.42 14.44 10.08
C GLU A 425 0.02 14.96 10.00
N LEU A 426 0.60 15.28 11.17
CA LEU A 426 2.01 15.62 11.35
C LEU A 426 2.73 14.40 11.91
N GLY A 427 3.77 13.89 11.28
CA GLY A 427 4.40 12.66 11.76
C GLY A 427 5.88 12.51 11.48
N ILE A 428 6.47 11.55 12.19
CA ILE A 428 7.85 11.12 12.08
C ILE A 428 7.85 9.60 11.98
N ALA A 429 8.38 9.07 10.87
CA ALA A 429 8.68 7.65 10.71
C ALA A 429 10.21 7.45 10.87
N TRP A 430 10.62 6.98 12.04
CA TRP A 430 12.03 6.76 12.40
C TRP A 430 12.42 5.30 12.21
N MET A 431 13.45 5.06 11.41
CA MET A 431 14.08 3.76 11.21
C MET A 431 15.48 3.81 11.84
N PRO A 432 15.70 3.26 13.05
CA PRO A 432 17.03 3.17 13.64
C PRO A 432 17.96 2.22 12.87
N ASP A 433 17.37 1.20 12.26
CA ASP A 433 17.99 0.14 11.46
C ASP A 433 16.97 -0.35 10.40
N PRO A 434 17.37 -1.16 9.40
CA PRO A 434 16.49 -1.62 8.34
C PRO A 434 15.39 -2.61 8.77
N GLN A 435 15.45 -3.13 10.00
CA GLN A 435 14.49 -4.10 10.53
C GLN A 435 13.37 -3.46 11.36
N TRP A 436 13.48 -2.18 11.76
CA TRP A 436 12.47 -1.48 12.56
C TRP A 436 12.03 -0.14 11.98
N GLU A 437 10.72 0.15 12.03
CA GLU A 437 10.18 1.51 11.86
C GLU A 437 9.31 1.86 13.07
N ILE A 438 9.59 3.00 13.70
CA ILE A 438 8.81 3.59 14.79
C ILE A 438 8.16 4.86 14.23
N THR A 439 6.84 4.82 14.03
CA THR A 439 6.08 5.93 13.46
C THR A 439 5.17 6.54 14.50
N THR A 440 5.39 7.83 14.79
CA THR A 440 4.55 8.64 15.68
C THR A 440 3.93 9.77 14.88
N ALA A 441 2.62 9.98 15.04
CA ALA A 441 1.92 11.08 14.39
C ALA A 441 0.93 11.79 15.33
N TYR A 442 0.67 13.06 15.04
CA TYR A 442 -0.41 13.85 15.62
C TYR A 442 -1.39 14.21 14.51
N SER A 443 -2.63 13.75 14.62
CA SER A 443 -3.69 13.95 13.64
C SER A 443 -4.75 14.90 14.20
N PHE A 444 -5.00 16.01 13.51
CA PHE A 444 -6.16 16.89 13.74
C PHE A 444 -7.25 16.47 12.76
N THR A 445 -8.38 15.96 13.24
CA THR A 445 -9.44 15.39 12.38
C THR A 445 -10.80 16.01 12.69
N ASP A 446 -11.50 16.38 11.63
CA ASP A 446 -12.89 16.82 11.63
C ASP A 446 -13.59 16.02 10.52
N ARG A 447 -14.49 15.11 10.90
CA ARG A 447 -15.02 14.09 10.02
C ARG A 447 -16.45 13.72 10.36
N ARG A 448 -17.25 13.39 9.34
CA ARG A 448 -18.58 12.83 9.54
C ARG A 448 -18.49 11.47 10.25
N ASN A 449 -19.37 11.21 11.20
CA ASN A 449 -19.49 9.89 11.78
C ASN A 449 -20.21 8.96 10.80
N VAL A 450 -19.50 7.91 10.37
CA VAL A 450 -19.94 6.90 9.40
C VAL A 450 -20.28 5.55 10.06
N PHE A 451 -20.33 5.51 11.40
CA PHE A 451 -20.51 4.29 12.20
C PHE A 451 -21.59 4.38 13.28
N THR A 452 -21.79 5.57 13.85
CA THR A 452 -22.94 5.86 14.69
C THR A 452 -23.66 7.12 14.22
N THR A 453 -24.94 7.16 14.56
CA THR A 453 -25.92 8.16 14.15
C THR A 453 -26.80 8.46 15.35
N THR A 454 -27.61 9.51 15.27
CA THR A 454 -28.83 9.58 16.08
C THR A 454 -29.65 8.29 15.85
N PRO A 455 -30.22 7.64 16.88
CA PRO A 455 -30.96 6.39 16.71
C PRO A 455 -32.11 6.52 15.71
N GLY A 456 -32.17 5.60 14.75
CA GLY A 456 -33.28 5.46 13.83
C GLY A 456 -34.38 4.52 14.35
N SER A 457 -35.43 4.37 13.55
CA SER A 457 -36.43 3.30 13.70
C SER A 457 -36.24 2.22 12.62
N ALA A 458 -37.07 1.18 12.65
CA ALA A 458 -37.14 0.19 11.57
C ALA A 458 -37.67 0.77 10.23
N THR A 459 -38.22 1.98 10.23
CA THR A 459 -38.77 2.66 9.04
C THR A 459 -38.06 3.98 8.69
N VAL A 460 -37.35 4.58 9.64
CA VAL A 460 -36.64 5.87 9.48
C VAL A 460 -35.15 5.68 9.80
N PRO A 461 -34.25 5.78 8.80
CA PRO A 461 -32.81 5.71 9.00
C PRO A 461 -32.26 6.79 9.96
N GLY A 462 -31.35 6.42 10.87
CA GLY A 462 -30.76 7.32 11.86
C GLY A 462 -29.81 8.36 11.26
N GLN A 463 -29.81 9.61 11.74
CA GLN A 463 -29.08 10.73 11.12
C GLN A 463 -27.58 10.77 11.50
N GLN A 464 -26.71 10.92 10.50
CA GLN A 464 -25.28 11.12 10.72
C GLN A 464 -25.01 12.50 11.34
N PHE A 465 -23.96 12.59 12.16
CA PHE A 465 -23.48 13.82 12.78
C PHE A 465 -21.97 13.93 12.58
N ASP A 466 -21.44 15.15 12.60
CA ASP A 466 -20.02 15.40 12.41
C ASP A 466 -19.28 15.35 13.77
N ALA A 467 -18.03 14.88 13.76
CA ALA A 467 -17.23 14.61 14.95
C ALA A 467 -15.79 15.11 14.77
N TYR A 468 -15.33 15.87 15.76
CA TYR A 468 -13.99 16.46 15.79
C TYR A 468 -13.15 15.88 16.92
N GLY A 469 -11.84 15.79 16.69
CA GLY A 469 -10.88 15.45 17.74
C GLY A 469 -9.45 15.42 17.24
N ASN A 470 -8.53 15.40 18.20
CA ASN A 470 -7.11 15.26 17.94
C ASN A 470 -6.65 13.88 18.43
N LEU A 471 -5.67 13.28 17.76
CA LEU A 471 -5.17 11.94 18.07
C LEU A 471 -3.64 11.94 18.07
N ILE A 472 -3.04 11.38 19.11
CA ILE A 472 -1.66 10.93 19.08
C ILE A 472 -1.68 9.46 18.69
N ARG A 473 -0.98 9.15 17.60
CA ARG A 473 -0.98 7.84 16.94
C ARG A 473 0.40 7.23 17.00
N LEU A 474 0.48 5.97 17.44
CA LEU A 474 1.72 5.23 17.56
C LEU A 474 1.65 3.96 16.73
N GLN A 475 2.67 3.73 15.91
CA GLN A 475 2.84 2.53 15.11
C GLN A 475 4.28 2.00 15.25
N LEU A 476 4.40 0.70 15.45
CA LEU A 476 5.66 -0.03 15.40
C LEU A 476 5.60 -1.05 14.26
N ILE A 477 6.59 -1.04 13.38
CA ILE A 477 6.79 -2.03 12.33
C ILE A 477 8.10 -2.77 12.60
N TRP A 478 8.08 -4.09 12.45
CA TRP A 478 9.29 -4.88 12.29
C TRP A 478 9.23 -5.65 10.97
N PHE A 479 10.39 -5.79 10.31
CA PHE A 479 10.55 -6.45 9.02
C PHE A 479 11.37 -7.74 9.17
N TRP A 480 11.11 -8.72 8.31
CA TRP A 480 11.92 -9.93 8.17
C TRP A 480 12.00 -10.39 6.72
N ASN A 481 13.02 -11.18 6.40
CA ASN A 481 13.35 -11.75 5.09
C ASN A 481 13.92 -13.18 5.21
#